data_AF-A0A4C1SGK7-F1
#
_entry.id   AF-A0A4C1SGK7-F1
#
_cell.length_a   1.000
_cell.length_b   1.000
_cell.length_c   1.000
_cell.angle_alpha   90.00
_cell.angle_beta   90.00
_cell.angle_gamma   90.00
#
_symmetry.space_group_name_H-M   'P 1'
#
loop_
_entity.id
_entity.type
_entity.pdbx_description
1 polymer ?
#
loop_
_entity_poly.entity_id
_entity_poly.type
_entity_poly.pdbx_seq_one_letter_code
_entity_poly.pdbx_strand_id
1 'polypeptide(L)'
;MMIELPRVAVRILLFIFNAMLRLEYFPNNWKVAVVKMIPKPGKDLTKAESYRPISLLPTMSKLFEKLLVTKLSPILAERNCIPDHQFGFRRQHSTIEQTHRLVQVIRSAFEQKSYCSALFIDVSQAFDKVWHEGLILKLKLHLPTNIVKLLKIILPPESLL
;
A
#
# COMPACT_ATOMS: atom_id res chain seq x y z
N MET A 1 18.02 -9.68 -4.39
CA MET A 1 18.82 -9.00 -5.42
C MET A 1 19.68 -7.83 -4.88
N MET A 2 19.39 -7.23 -3.72
CA MET A 2 20.29 -6.25 -3.06
C MET A 2 20.91 -6.81 -1.77
N ILE A 3 21.27 -8.09 -1.75
CA ILE A 3 21.71 -8.75 -0.51
C ILE A 3 23.18 -8.41 -0.20
N GLU A 4 23.97 -7.98 -1.19
CA GLU A 4 25.38 -7.61 -1.00
C GLU A 4 25.75 -6.30 -1.70
N LEU A 5 25.25 -5.17 -1.18
CA LEU A 5 25.80 -3.87 -1.60
C LEU A 5 27.09 -3.56 -0.82
N PRO A 6 28.15 -3.08 -1.49
CA PRO A 6 29.32 -2.55 -0.80
C PRO A 6 28.92 -1.44 0.18
N ARG A 7 29.60 -1.36 1.33
CA ARG A 7 29.31 -0.33 2.36
C ARG A 7 29.32 1.10 1.80
N VAL A 8 30.20 1.37 0.84
CA VAL A 8 30.28 2.66 0.15
C VAL A 8 28.96 2.97 -0.58
N ALA A 9 28.42 2.01 -1.32
CA ALA A 9 27.15 2.18 -2.04
C ALA A 9 26.00 2.43 -1.06
N VAL A 10 25.95 1.72 0.08
CA VAL A 10 24.94 1.97 1.12
C VAL A 10 25.01 3.40 1.66
N ARG A 11 26.22 3.92 1.91
CA ARG A 11 26.40 5.32 2.37
C ARG A 11 25.94 6.33 1.33
N ILE A 12 26.22 6.09 0.04
CA ILE A 12 25.75 6.95 -1.05
C ILE A 12 24.22 6.93 -1.14
N LEU A 13 23.60 5.74 -1.08
CA LEU A 13 22.15 5.61 -1.07
C LEU A 13 21.51 6.34 0.11
N LEU A 14 22.09 6.20 1.30
CA LEU A 14 21.63 6.91 2.49
C LEU A 14 21.66 8.43 2.28
N PHE A 15 22.76 8.95 1.70
CA PHE A 15 22.89 10.38 1.40
C PHE A 15 21.82 10.83 0.40
N ILE A 16 21.62 10.08 -0.69
CA ILE A 16 20.61 10.36 -1.71
C ILE A 16 19.19 10.36 -1.11
N PHE A 17 18.83 9.33 -0.34
CA PHE A 17 17.50 9.22 0.25
C PHE A 17 17.23 10.31 1.29
N ASN A 18 18.23 10.67 2.10
CA ASN A 18 18.10 11.79 3.04
C ASN A 18 17.97 13.13 2.29
N ALA A 19 18.71 13.32 1.19
CA ALA A 19 18.58 14.50 0.35
C ALA A 19 17.19 14.60 -0.29
N MET A 20 16.64 13.49 -0.79
CA MET A 20 15.28 13.42 -1.34
C MET A 20 14.22 13.82 -0.31
N LEU A 21 14.31 13.30 0.92
CA LEU A 21 13.42 13.66 2.01
C LEU A 21 13.52 15.14 2.40
N ARG A 22 14.75 15.69 2.44
CA ARG A 22 15.00 17.08 2.83
C ARG A 22 14.58 18.08 1.75
N LEU A 23 14.83 17.74 0.49
CA LEU A 23 14.53 18.60 -0.67
C LEU A 23 13.11 18.40 -1.20
N GLU A 24 12.31 17.51 -0.59
CA GLU A 24 10.96 17.17 -1.06
C GLU A 24 10.96 16.73 -2.54
N TYR A 25 12.00 16.00 -2.97
CA TYR A 25 12.23 15.65 -4.37
C TYR A 25 12.18 14.14 -4.60
N PHE A 26 11.55 13.73 -5.70
CA PHE A 26 11.55 12.35 -6.17
C PHE A 26 11.89 12.29 -7.67
N PRO A 27 12.95 11.56 -8.07
CA PRO A 27 13.36 11.49 -9.48
C PRO A 27 12.24 11.01 -10.40
N ASN A 28 12.02 11.71 -11.52
CA ASN A 28 10.95 11.35 -12.47
C ASN A 28 11.17 9.96 -13.09
N ASN A 29 12.41 9.59 -13.38
CA ASN A 29 12.75 8.24 -13.88
C ASN A 29 12.43 7.12 -12.88
N TRP A 30 12.30 7.42 -11.58
CA TRP A 30 11.94 6.44 -10.56
C TRP A 30 10.43 6.23 -10.45
N LYS A 31 9.63 7.09 -11.10
CA LYS A 31 8.16 6.95 -11.21
C LYS A 31 7.74 6.12 -12.43
N VAL A 32 8.64 5.95 -13.40
CA VAL A 32 8.34 5.22 -14.64
C VAL A 32 8.36 3.72 -14.35
N ALA A 33 7.21 3.07 -14.48
CA ALA A 33 7.05 1.64 -14.29
C ALA A 33 6.95 0.89 -15.63
N VAL A 34 7.48 -0.34 -15.65
CA VAL A 34 7.22 -1.28 -16.74
C VAL A 34 5.95 -2.07 -16.42
N VAL A 35 4.91 -1.93 -17.22
CA VAL A 35 3.65 -2.65 -17.04
C VAL A 35 3.76 -4.06 -17.65
N LYS A 36 3.55 -5.10 -16.84
CA LYS A 36 3.41 -6.48 -17.31
C LYS A 36 1.98 -6.97 -17.11
N MET A 37 1.41 -7.55 -18.16
CA MET A 37 0.07 -8.17 -18.12
C MET A 37 0.18 -9.61 -17.61
N ILE A 38 -0.45 -9.92 -16.49
CA ILE A 38 -0.52 -11.29 -15.94
C ILE A 38 -1.92 -11.88 -16.20
N PRO A 39 -2.03 -13.03 -16.86
CA PRO A 39 -3.32 -13.64 -17.14
C PRO A 39 -4.01 -14.13 -15.86
N LYS A 40 -5.33 -13.94 -15.76
CA LYS A 40 -6.17 -14.53 -14.72
C LYS A 40 -6.40 -16.00 -15.05
N PRO A 41 -6.26 -16.92 -14.08
CA PRO A 41 -6.49 -18.34 -14.32
C PRO A 41 -7.94 -18.60 -14.75
N GLY A 42 -8.13 -19.44 -15.77
CA GLY A 42 -9.45 -19.86 -16.25
C GLY A 42 -10.26 -18.79 -17.01
N LYS A 43 -9.63 -17.69 -17.45
CA LYS A 43 -10.29 -16.64 -18.23
C LYS A 43 -9.84 -16.63 -19.70
N ASP A 44 -10.72 -16.12 -20.57
CA ASP A 44 -10.49 -15.99 -22.01
C ASP A 44 -9.38 -14.96 -22.30
N LEU A 45 -8.24 -15.43 -22.80
CA LEU A 45 -7.04 -14.65 -23.03
C LEU A 45 -7.16 -13.62 -24.17
N THR A 46 -8.25 -13.63 -24.94
CA THR A 46 -8.51 -12.65 -25.99
C THR A 46 -9.06 -11.32 -25.45
N LYS A 47 -9.56 -11.31 -24.20
CA LYS A 47 -10.16 -10.13 -23.56
C LYS A 47 -9.16 -9.41 -22.66
N ALA A 48 -9.10 -8.08 -22.75
CA ALA A 48 -8.21 -7.26 -21.91
C ALA A 48 -8.50 -7.43 -20.39
N GLU A 49 -9.76 -7.58 -20.01
CA GLU A 49 -10.20 -7.80 -18.62
C GLU A 49 -9.68 -9.11 -18.00
N SER A 50 -9.23 -10.04 -18.83
CA SER A 50 -8.64 -11.31 -18.39
C SER A 50 -7.22 -11.15 -17.87
N TYR A 51 -6.62 -9.97 -18.00
CA TYR A 51 -5.28 -9.68 -17.47
C TYR A 51 -5.34 -8.82 -16.21
N ARG A 52 -4.29 -8.91 -15.41
CA ARG A 52 -3.98 -8.00 -14.30
C ARG A 52 -2.72 -7.22 -14.69
N PRO A 53 -2.78 -5.89 -14.86
CA PRO A 53 -1.58 -5.11 -15.05
C PRO A 53 -0.79 -5.07 -13.74
N ILE A 54 0.52 -5.32 -13.81
CA ILE A 54 1.45 -5.11 -12.70
C ILE A 54 2.49 -4.08 -13.11
N SER A 55 2.56 -2.99 -12.36
CA SER A 55 3.54 -1.93 -12.52
C SER A 55 4.85 -2.28 -11.81
N LEU A 56 5.89 -2.57 -12.59
CA LEU A 56 7.22 -2.85 -12.08
C LEU A 56 8.06 -1.57 -12.02
N LEU A 57 8.11 -0.98 -10.82
CA LEU A 57 8.97 0.18 -10.55
C LEU A 57 10.46 -0.20 -10.48
N PRO A 58 11.38 0.75 -10.76
CA PRO A 58 12.80 0.57 -10.57
C PRO A 58 13.15 0.14 -9.15
N THR A 59 14.19 -0.67 -8.98
CA THR A 59 14.60 -1.19 -7.66
C THR A 59 14.86 -0.08 -6.65
N MET A 60 15.44 1.03 -7.09
CA MET A 60 15.74 2.21 -6.27
C MET A 60 14.47 2.88 -5.72
N SER A 61 13.44 2.98 -6.57
CA SER A 61 12.12 3.49 -6.21
C SER A 61 11.49 2.63 -5.10
N LYS A 62 11.43 1.31 -5.33
CA LYS A 62 10.89 0.33 -4.35
C LYS A 62 11.65 0.34 -3.03
N LEU A 63 12.97 0.50 -3.08
CA LEU A 63 13.79 0.59 -1.87
C LEU A 63 13.44 1.83 -1.04
N PHE A 64 13.30 2.98 -1.71
CA PHE A 64 12.93 4.22 -1.04
C PHE A 64 11.50 4.16 -0.48
N GLU A 65 10.54 3.64 -1.23
CA GLU A 65 9.16 3.42 -0.76
C GLU A 65 9.12 2.50 0.47
N LYS A 66 9.89 1.41 0.47
CA LYS A 66 10.00 0.52 1.64
C LYS A 66 10.55 1.26 2.86
N LEU A 67 11.53 2.14 2.67
CA LEU A 67 12.08 2.97 3.74
C LEU A 67 11.05 3.97 4.26
N LEU A 68 10.27 4.60 3.38
CA LEU A 68 9.15 5.46 3.76
C LEU A 68 8.13 4.70 4.60
N VAL A 69 7.66 3.54 4.13
CA VAL A 69 6.71 2.70 4.88
C VAL A 69 7.27 2.37 6.26
N THR A 70 8.53 1.94 6.35
CA THR A 70 9.19 1.62 7.63
C THR A 70 9.20 2.80 8.59
N LYS A 71 9.40 4.03 8.09
CA LYS A 71 9.34 5.25 8.91
C LYS A 71 7.93 5.67 9.30
N LEU A 72 6.95 5.45 8.42
CA LEU A 72 5.57 5.92 8.61
C LEU A 72 4.71 4.97 9.42
N SER A 73 4.94 3.65 9.31
CA SER A 73 4.21 2.63 10.06
C SER A 73 4.10 2.91 11.57
N PRO A 74 5.17 3.26 12.32
CA PRO A 74 5.05 3.54 13.74
C PRO A 74 4.19 4.78 14.03
N ILE A 75 4.31 5.85 13.22
CA ILE A 75 3.51 7.08 13.39
C ILE A 75 2.02 6.79 13.17
N LEU A 76 1.70 6.00 12.14
CA LEU A 76 0.33 5.62 11.83
C LEU A 76 -0.28 4.70 12.90
N ALA A 77 0.54 3.84 13.51
CA ALA A 77 0.14 2.98 14.62
C ALA A 77 -0.12 3.79 15.90
N GLU A 78 0.79 4.70 16.27
CA GLU A 78 0.64 5.57 17.45
C GLU A 78 -0.61 6.44 17.36
N ARG A 79 -0.94 6.93 16.17
CA ARG A 79 -2.13 7.76 15.92
C ARG A 79 -3.41 6.97 15.71
N ASN A 80 -3.39 5.63 15.80
CA ASN A 80 -4.51 4.74 15.54
C ASN A 80 -5.24 5.05 14.21
N CYS A 81 -4.48 5.39 13.16
CA CYS A 81 -5.05 5.76 11.86
C CYS A 81 -5.72 4.58 11.15
N ILE A 82 -5.30 3.35 11.44
CA ILE A 82 -5.79 2.12 10.84
C ILE A 82 -6.67 1.41 11.86
N PRO A 83 -7.95 1.13 11.56
CA PRO A 83 -8.84 0.44 12.49
C PRO A 83 -8.35 -0.96 12.87
N ASP A 84 -8.63 -1.39 14.09
CA ASP A 84 -8.20 -2.71 14.60
C ASP A 84 -8.89 -3.91 13.94
N HIS A 85 -9.99 -3.66 13.23
CA HIS A 85 -10.64 -4.67 12.40
C HIS A 85 -10.05 -4.80 10.99
N GLN A 86 -9.05 -3.98 10.64
CA GLN A 86 -8.33 -4.09 9.36
C GLN A 86 -7.08 -4.97 9.52
N PHE A 87 -7.15 -6.17 8.96
CA PHE A 87 -6.08 -7.17 9.03
C PHE A 87 -5.22 -7.19 7.75
N GLY A 88 -5.79 -6.78 6.62
CA GLY A 88 -5.08 -6.70 5.35
C GLY A 88 -3.97 -5.65 5.38
N PHE A 89 -2.79 -6.00 4.85
CA PHE A 89 -1.60 -5.14 4.75
C PHE A 89 -1.07 -4.59 6.08
N ARG A 90 -1.45 -5.20 7.22
CA ARG A 90 -1.00 -4.80 8.57
C ARG A 90 0.03 -5.80 9.11
N ARG A 91 1.09 -5.29 9.75
CA ARG A 91 2.11 -6.15 10.38
C ARG A 91 1.47 -6.92 11.55
N GLN A 92 1.86 -8.18 11.74
CA GLN A 92 1.36 -9.04 12.82
C GLN A 92 -0.15 -9.32 12.76
N HIS A 93 -0.77 -9.17 11.58
CA HIS A 93 -2.12 -9.65 11.31
C HIS A 93 -2.12 -10.64 10.15
N SER A 94 -2.97 -11.65 10.24
CA SER A 94 -3.12 -12.72 9.26
C SER A 94 -4.58 -12.92 8.87
N THR A 95 -4.80 -13.59 7.74
CA THR A 95 -6.14 -14.00 7.29
C THR A 95 -6.78 -15.03 8.23
N ILE A 96 -5.95 -15.80 8.96
CA ILE A 96 -6.39 -16.79 9.94
C ILE A 96 -7.05 -16.08 11.13
N GLU A 97 -6.41 -15.05 11.69
CA GLU A 97 -6.98 -14.30 12.81
C GLU A 97 -8.28 -13.59 12.43
N GLN A 98 -8.38 -13.04 11.22
CA GLN A 98 -9.62 -12.45 10.73
C GLN A 98 -10.74 -13.48 10.59
N THR A 99 -10.42 -14.70 10.14
CA THR A 99 -11.36 -15.82 10.08
C THR A 99 -11.83 -16.21 11.49
N HIS A 100 -10.90 -16.33 12.44
CA HIS A 100 -11.24 -16.62 13.83
C HIS A 100 -12.17 -15.56 14.43
N ARG A 101 -11.90 -14.28 14.17
CA ARG A 101 -12.77 -13.18 14.61
C ARG A 101 -14.19 -13.31 14.07
N LEU A 102 -14.34 -13.63 12.78
CA LEU A 102 -15.65 -13.86 12.16
C LEU A 102 -16.37 -15.05 12.80
N VAL A 103 -15.67 -16.18 12.98
CA VAL A 103 -16.22 -17.39 13.62
C VAL A 103 -16.64 -17.10 15.05
N GLN A 104 -15.87 -16.31 15.80
CA GLN A 104 -16.21 -15.91 17.16
C GLN A 104 -17.51 -15.09 17.19
N VAL A 105 -17.69 -14.12 16.30
CA VAL A 105 -18.93 -13.34 16.19
C VAL A 105 -20.14 -14.25 15.93
N ILE A 106 -20.00 -15.20 15.00
CA ILE A 106 -21.06 -16.15 14.66
C ILE A 106 -21.40 -17.03 15.88
N ARG A 107 -20.37 -17.56 16.57
CA ARG A 107 -20.55 -18.41 17.76
C ARG A 107 -21.22 -17.65 18.90
N SER A 108 -20.79 -16.43 19.20
CA SER A 108 -21.39 -15.61 20.26
C SER A 108 -22.86 -15.29 19.97
N ALA A 109 -23.21 -14.98 18.71
CA ALA A 109 -24.61 -14.77 18.33
C ALA A 109 -25.45 -16.04 18.47
N PHE A 110 -24.88 -17.19 18.10
CA PHE A 110 -25.52 -18.50 18.26
C PHE A 110 -25.79 -18.84 19.73
N GLU A 111 -24.82 -18.64 20.62
CA GLU A 111 -24.97 -18.83 22.07
C GLU A 111 -26.05 -17.93 22.67
N GLN A 112 -26.18 -16.70 22.16
CA GLN A 112 -27.21 -15.74 22.56
C GLN A 112 -28.56 -15.96 21.87
N LYS A 113 -28.72 -17.03 21.07
CA LYS A 113 -29.93 -17.32 20.27
C LYS A 113 -30.37 -16.14 19.39
N SER A 114 -29.41 -15.34 18.94
CA SER A 114 -29.63 -14.15 18.11
C SER A 114 -29.35 -14.47 16.64
N TYR A 115 -29.98 -13.73 15.74
CA TYR A 115 -29.71 -13.82 14.31
C TYR A 115 -28.37 -13.16 13.97
N CYS A 116 -27.56 -13.83 13.15
CA CYS A 116 -26.29 -13.31 12.65
C CYS A 116 -26.31 -13.28 11.12
N SER A 117 -26.34 -12.08 10.55
CA SER A 117 -26.25 -11.86 9.10
C SER A 117 -24.89 -11.28 8.74
N ALA A 118 -24.34 -11.71 7.60
CA ALA A 118 -23.06 -11.22 7.11
C ALA A 118 -23.23 -10.59 5.72
N LEU A 119 -22.56 -9.45 5.51
CA LEU A 119 -22.47 -8.78 4.22
C LEU A 119 -21.00 -8.75 3.79
N PHE A 120 -20.72 -9.34 2.62
CA PHE A 120 -19.39 -9.34 2.03
C PHE A 120 -19.35 -8.32 0.89
N ILE A 121 -18.48 -7.32 1.02
CA ILE A 121 -18.33 -6.21 0.07
C ILE A 121 -16.97 -6.36 -0.61
N ASP A 122 -16.96 -6.28 -1.93
CA ASP A 122 -15.73 -6.24 -2.73
C ASP A 122 -15.68 -4.95 -3.56
N VAL A 123 -14.50 -4.32 -3.61
CA VAL A 123 -14.30 -3.04 -4.30
C VAL A 123 -13.62 -3.31 -5.63
N SER A 124 -14.33 -3.06 -6.73
CA SER A 124 -13.78 -3.19 -8.08
C SER A 124 -12.66 -2.18 -8.33
N GLN A 125 -11.49 -2.66 -8.76
CA GLN A 125 -10.32 -1.84 -9.10
C GLN A 125 -9.89 -0.90 -7.95
N ALA A 126 -9.82 -1.44 -6.73
CA ALA A 126 -9.58 -0.65 -5.51
C ALA A 126 -8.31 0.23 -5.54
N PHE A 127 -7.25 -0.19 -6.24
CA PHE A 127 -6.02 0.59 -6.37
C PHE A 127 -6.10 1.65 -7.47
N ASP A 128 -6.84 1.38 -8.55
CA ASP A 128 -6.96 2.29 -9.70
C ASP A 128 -7.99 3.40 -9.43
N LYS A 129 -8.93 3.17 -8.51
CA LYS A 129 -10.01 4.12 -8.17
C LYS A 129 -9.79 4.90 -6.88
N VAL A 130 -8.54 5.00 -6.42
CA VAL A 130 -8.22 5.76 -5.22
C VAL A 130 -8.42 7.25 -5.49
N TRP A 131 -9.23 7.91 -4.67
CA TRP A 131 -9.40 9.36 -4.74
C TRP A 131 -8.16 10.07 -4.15
N HIS A 132 -7.25 10.55 -5.02
CA HIS A 132 -5.93 11.04 -4.61
C HIS A 132 -6.03 12.29 -3.73
N GLU A 133 -6.87 13.27 -4.09
CA GLU A 133 -7.04 14.48 -3.28
C GLU A 133 -7.61 14.17 -1.89
N GLY A 134 -8.59 13.27 -1.80
CA GLY A 134 -9.11 12.81 -0.51
C GLY A 134 -8.08 12.07 0.33
N LEU A 135 -7.23 11.25 -0.29
CA LEU A 135 -6.12 10.59 0.38
C LEU A 135 -5.11 11.60 0.94
N ILE A 136 -4.71 12.59 0.15
CA ILE A 136 -3.77 13.64 0.58
C ILE A 136 -4.35 14.45 1.74
N LEU A 137 -5.64 14.80 1.71
CA LEU A 137 -6.30 15.48 2.82
C LEU A 137 -6.25 14.66 4.12
N LYS A 138 -6.55 13.36 4.05
CA LYS A 138 -6.43 12.47 5.21
C LYS A 138 -4.98 12.39 5.73
N LEU A 139 -3.99 12.30 4.84
CA LEU A 139 -2.59 12.23 5.24
C LEU A 139 -2.10 13.52 5.92
N LYS A 140 -2.58 14.70 5.50
CA LYS A 140 -2.24 15.98 6.16
C LYS A 140 -2.65 16.04 7.64
N LEU A 141 -3.69 15.32 8.03
CA LEU A 141 -4.16 15.28 9.43
C LEU A 141 -3.23 14.45 10.33
N HIS A 142 -2.57 13.44 9.76
CA HIS A 142 -1.82 12.45 10.53
C HIS A 142 -0.31 12.49 10.32
N LEU A 143 0.19 13.12 9.26
CA LEU A 143 1.61 13.11 8.89
C LEU A 143 2.19 14.52 8.73
N PRO A 144 3.51 14.68 8.95
CA PRO A 144 4.21 15.94 8.68
C PRO A 144 4.10 16.40 7.22
N THR A 145 4.00 17.71 7.01
CA THR A 145 3.74 18.32 5.68
C THR A 145 4.78 17.94 4.62
N ASN A 146 6.06 17.86 5.00
CA ASN A 146 7.14 17.48 4.08
C ASN A 146 6.95 16.05 3.52
N ILE A 147 6.54 15.10 4.37
CA ILE A 147 6.22 13.74 3.94
C ILE A 147 5.01 13.75 3.01
N VAL A 148 3.95 14.50 3.36
CA VAL A 148 2.74 14.53 2.54
C VAL A 148 3.00 15.10 1.16
N LYS A 149 3.79 16.16 1.05
CA LYS A 149 4.22 16.71 -0.24
C LYS A 149 5.01 15.69 -1.05
N LEU A 150 5.95 14.99 -0.42
CA LEU A 150 6.72 13.95 -1.09
C LEU A 150 5.83 12.80 -1.57
N LEU A 151 4.87 12.35 -0.75
CA LEU A 151 3.90 11.33 -1.15
C LEU A 151 3.03 11.81 -2.31
N LYS A 152 2.60 13.09 -2.32
CA LYS A 152 1.88 13.68 -3.45
C LYS A 152 2.71 13.65 -4.74
N ILE A 153 4.02 13.85 -4.66
CA ILE A 153 4.93 13.79 -5.81
C ILE A 153 5.11 12.35 -6.30
N ILE A 154 5.13 11.36 -5.40
CA ILE A 154 5.30 9.94 -5.73
C ILE A 154 4.05 9.36 -6.38
N LEU A 155 2.86 9.77 -5.93
CA LEU A 155 1.60 9.29 -6.50
C LEU A 155 1.51 9.61 -8.00
N PRO A 156 1.05 8.66 -8.83
CA PRO A 156 0.85 8.91 -10.25
C PRO A 156 -0.23 9.99 -10.46
N PRO A 157 -0.17 10.76 -11.56
CA PRO A 157 -1.26 11.65 -11.96
C PRO A 157 -2.56 10.86 -12.15
N GLU A 158 -3.69 11.41 -11.72
CA GLU A 158 -5.03 10.80 -11.90
C GLU A 158 -5.36 10.49 -13.37
N SER A 159 -4.67 11.12 -14.34
CA SER A 159 -4.86 10.93 -15.77
C SER A 159 -4.20 9.66 -16.36
N LEU A 160 -3.58 8.81 -15.53
CA LEU A 160 -2.87 7.58 -15.94
C LEU A 160 -3.53 6.30 -15.40
N LEU A 161 -4.69 6.42 -14.75
CA LEU A 161 -5.55 5.35 -14.26
C LEU A 161 -6.84 5.29 -15.09
#